data_AF-A0A6P3HK80-F1
#
_entry.id   AF-A0A6P3HK80-F1
#
_cell.length_a   1.000
_cell.length_b   1.000
_cell.length_c   1.000
_cell.angle_alpha   90.00
_cell.angle_beta   90.00
_cell.angle_gamma   90.00
#
_symmetry.space_group_name_H-M   'P 1'
#
loop_
_entity.id
_entity.type
_entity.pdbx_description
1 polymer ?
#
loop_
_entity_poly.entity_id
_entity_poly.type
_entity_poly.pdbx_seq_one_letter_code
_entity_poly.pdbx_strand_id
1 'polypeptide(L)'
;MAPAVLTGFFPLCVCLLLAPGFAEAGKLLVVPMDGSHWFTMRSVVEKLSQRGHEVVLVIPEVNWHLSNSSNITVKTYHTAYTLEDLNAEFRKFSDFQWKVRPQSLLPMLMGSANTIFDYFFSRCKSLFEDKKLVKYLEESSFDAVFLDPFDMCGLIIAKYLSLPPVIFTRGVFCHYFEEGTQSPMALSYVPRAILAFSDAMTFEQRVWNLIRYLEERLFCRYFYKNVEEIASEILQTPVTASELFSQPSIWLLRNDFVLDYPRPVMPNMVFIGGINCQQLNQKPLSEAK
;
A
#
# COMPACT_ATOMS: atom_id res chain seq x y z
N MET A 1 -23.85 50.69 -36.46
CA MET A 1 -23.17 49.75 -35.55
C MET A 1 -24.20 48.76 -35.05
N ALA A 2 -24.29 47.58 -35.66
CA ALA A 2 -25.17 46.51 -35.21
C ALA A 2 -24.45 45.72 -34.11
N PRO A 3 -25.13 45.33 -33.01
CA PRO A 3 -24.50 44.50 -32.00
C PRO A 3 -24.36 43.09 -32.56
N ALA A 4 -23.12 42.61 -32.67
CA ALA A 4 -22.85 41.21 -32.96
C ALA A 4 -23.33 40.39 -31.75
N VAL A 5 -24.51 39.80 -31.86
CA VAL A 5 -25.05 38.91 -30.84
C VAL A 5 -24.21 37.63 -30.89
N LEU A 6 -23.45 37.40 -29.82
CA LEU A 6 -22.55 36.27 -29.62
C LEU A 6 -23.37 34.98 -29.31
N THR A 7 -24.28 34.58 -30.21
CA THR A 7 -25.19 33.44 -30.00
C THR A 7 -24.49 32.07 -30.00
N GLY A 8 -23.24 32.00 -30.45
CA GLY A 8 -22.47 30.75 -30.55
C GLY A 8 -21.77 30.28 -29.27
N PHE A 9 -21.60 31.15 -28.25
CA PHE A 9 -20.85 30.79 -27.04
C PHE A 9 -21.69 30.04 -26.00
N PHE A 10 -23.00 30.31 -25.94
CA PHE A 10 -23.89 29.69 -24.97
C PHE A 10 -24.10 28.18 -25.20
N PRO A 11 -24.38 27.71 -26.44
CA PRO A 11 -24.50 26.28 -26.73
C PRO A 11 -23.19 25.53 -26.48
N LEU A 12 -22.05 26.17 -26.80
CA LEU A 12 -20.72 25.59 -26.63
C LEU A 12 -20.34 25.48 -25.14
N CYS A 13 -20.67 26.49 -24.33
CA CYS A 13 -20.54 26.42 -22.88
C CYS A 13 -21.47 25.37 -22.26
N VAL A 14 -22.71 25.24 -22.74
CA VAL A 14 -23.64 24.20 -22.26
C VAL A 14 -23.16 22.81 -22.66
N CYS A 15 -22.61 22.61 -23.86
CA CYS A 15 -21.98 21.34 -24.25
C CYS A 15 -20.72 21.03 -23.42
N LEU A 16 -19.91 22.03 -23.06
CA LEU A 16 -18.76 21.86 -22.15
C LEU A 16 -19.18 21.59 -20.70
N LEU A 17 -20.29 22.18 -20.25
CA LEU A 17 -20.89 21.96 -18.92
C LEU A 17 -21.70 20.65 -18.82
N LEU A 18 -22.14 20.10 -19.96
CA LEU A 18 -22.72 18.76 -20.11
C LEU A 18 -21.66 17.71 -20.53
N ALA A 19 -20.43 18.15 -20.80
CA ALA A 19 -19.25 17.32 -21.02
C ALA A 19 -18.24 17.27 -19.85
N PRO A 20 -18.58 17.42 -18.54
CA PRO A 20 -18.04 16.44 -17.63
C PRO A 20 -18.71 15.14 -18.08
N GLY A 21 -18.06 14.45 -19.02
CA GLY A 21 -18.55 13.17 -19.52
C GLY A 21 -18.93 12.32 -18.33
N PHE A 22 -19.87 11.39 -18.53
CA PHE A 22 -19.99 10.25 -17.64
C PHE A 22 -18.57 9.80 -17.32
N ALA A 23 -18.09 10.06 -16.10
CA ALA A 23 -16.74 9.68 -15.74
C ALA A 23 -16.79 8.17 -15.75
N GLU A 24 -16.32 7.59 -16.85
CA GLU A 24 -16.31 6.15 -17.03
C GLU A 24 -15.44 5.61 -15.91
N ALA A 25 -16.08 4.86 -15.03
CA ALA A 25 -15.41 4.37 -13.85
C ALA A 25 -14.43 3.29 -14.29
N GLY A 26 -13.13 3.53 -14.08
CA GLY A 26 -12.09 2.61 -14.52
C GLY A 26 -12.14 1.23 -13.85
N LYS A 27 -11.50 0.27 -14.48
CA LYS A 27 -11.33 -1.11 -14.04
C LYS A 27 -10.04 -1.25 -13.23
N LEU A 28 -10.17 -1.60 -11.95
CA LEU A 28 -9.08 -1.66 -10.99
C LEU A 28 -8.74 -3.09 -10.60
N LEU A 29 -7.45 -3.42 -10.70
CA LEU A 29 -6.90 -4.63 -10.10
C LEU A 29 -6.53 -4.34 -8.65
N VAL A 30 -7.09 -5.08 -7.69
CA VAL A 30 -6.85 -4.89 -6.27
C VAL A 30 -5.96 -6.02 -5.74
N VAL A 31 -4.81 -5.65 -5.18
CA VAL A 31 -3.84 -6.58 -4.56
C VAL A 31 -3.62 -6.16 -3.10
N PRO A 32 -4.36 -6.76 -2.14
CA PRO A 32 -4.33 -6.33 -0.75
C PRO A 32 -3.26 -7.08 0.07
N MET A 33 -2.83 -6.41 1.14
CA MET A 33 -2.23 -7.09 2.29
C MET A 33 -3.32 -7.53 3.27
N ASP A 34 -3.19 -8.75 3.80
CA ASP A 34 -4.15 -9.35 4.73
C ASP A 34 -4.09 -8.72 6.14
N GLY A 35 -4.97 -9.17 7.04
CA GLY A 35 -5.03 -8.75 8.42
C GLY A 35 -5.52 -7.32 8.57
N SER A 36 -4.85 -6.53 9.41
CA SER A 36 -5.27 -5.16 9.72
C SER A 36 -5.22 -4.20 8.53
N HIS A 37 -4.40 -4.50 7.52
CA HIS A 37 -4.28 -3.70 6.31
C HIS A 37 -5.58 -3.77 5.50
N TRP A 38 -6.12 -4.98 5.32
CA TRP A 38 -7.35 -5.23 4.57
C TRP A 38 -8.58 -4.55 5.17
N PHE A 39 -8.75 -4.53 6.49
CA PHE A 39 -9.96 -3.96 7.11
C PHE A 39 -10.22 -2.51 6.68
N THR A 40 -9.16 -1.73 6.54
CA THR A 40 -9.24 -0.32 6.11
C THR A 40 -9.38 -0.22 4.58
N MET A 41 -8.65 -1.06 3.85
CA MET A 41 -8.66 -1.09 2.38
C MET A 41 -10.03 -1.51 1.83
N ARG A 42 -10.66 -2.50 2.46
CA ARG A 42 -11.99 -3.02 2.09
C ARG A 42 -13.02 -1.91 1.97
N SER A 43 -13.04 -0.99 2.93
CA SER A 43 -14.00 0.14 2.92
C SER A 43 -13.81 1.05 1.70
N VAL A 44 -12.56 1.26 1.27
CA VAL A 44 -12.23 2.02 0.06
C VAL A 44 -12.62 1.24 -1.19
N VAL A 45 -12.30 -0.05 -1.23
CA VAL A 45 -12.62 -0.96 -2.32
C VAL A 45 -14.12 -1.06 -2.57
N GLU A 46 -14.92 -1.24 -1.51
CA GLU A 46 -16.39 -1.25 -1.57
C GLU A 46 -16.93 0.10 -2.07
N LYS A 47 -16.34 1.21 -1.63
CA LYS A 47 -16.75 2.55 -2.08
C LYS A 47 -16.40 2.82 -3.54
N LEU A 48 -15.27 2.32 -4.03
CA LEU A 48 -14.89 2.39 -5.44
C LEU A 48 -15.89 1.62 -6.30
N SER A 49 -16.21 0.39 -5.91
CA SER A 49 -17.24 -0.42 -6.59
C SER A 49 -18.62 0.27 -6.59
N GLN A 50 -19.06 0.84 -5.47
CA GLN A 50 -20.31 1.61 -5.39
C GLN A 50 -20.33 2.86 -6.28
N ARG A 51 -19.15 3.41 -6.62
CA ARG A 51 -19.02 4.55 -7.54
C ARG A 51 -18.92 4.13 -9.01
N GLY A 52 -19.09 2.84 -9.30
CA GLY A 52 -19.18 2.30 -10.65
C GLY A 52 -17.89 1.64 -11.15
N HIS A 53 -16.78 1.69 -10.39
CA HIS A 53 -15.53 1.07 -10.82
C HIS A 53 -15.70 -0.45 -10.91
N GLU A 54 -15.24 -1.04 -12.01
CA GLU A 54 -15.10 -2.50 -12.08
C GLU A 54 -13.90 -2.88 -11.22
N VAL A 55 -14.13 -3.64 -10.14
CA VAL A 55 -13.06 -4.03 -9.22
C VAL A 55 -12.85 -5.53 -9.29
N VAL A 56 -11.60 -5.94 -9.51
CA VAL A 56 -11.16 -7.33 -9.43
C VAL A 56 -10.16 -7.49 -8.30
N LEU A 57 -10.53 -8.27 -7.29
CA LEU A 57 -9.73 -8.57 -6.12
C LEU A 57 -8.95 -9.86 -6.34
N VAL A 58 -7.62 -9.82 -6.26
CA VAL A 58 -6.76 -11.02 -6.36
C VAL A 58 -6.15 -11.35 -5.02
N ILE A 59 -6.45 -12.53 -4.48
CA ILE A 59 -6.07 -12.94 -3.12
C ILE A 59 -5.64 -14.41 -3.08
N PRO A 60 -4.75 -14.83 -2.16
CA PRO A 60 -4.47 -16.23 -1.97
C PRO A 60 -5.66 -16.92 -1.31
N GLU A 61 -5.81 -18.22 -1.57
CA GLU A 61 -6.78 -19.04 -0.85
C GLU A 61 -6.46 -19.12 0.65
N VAL A 62 -5.18 -19.17 1.00
CA VAL A 62 -4.73 -19.12 2.40
C VAL A 62 -4.61 -17.66 2.83
N ASN A 63 -5.61 -17.22 3.59
CA ASN A 63 -5.69 -15.87 4.15
C ASN A 63 -6.42 -15.91 5.51
N TRP A 64 -6.25 -14.86 6.31
CA TRP A 64 -6.95 -14.68 7.58
C TRP A 64 -8.34 -14.09 7.37
N HIS A 65 -8.42 -12.98 6.63
CA HIS A 65 -9.63 -12.14 6.59
C HIS A 65 -9.93 -11.53 5.22
N LEU A 66 -9.26 -11.98 4.15
CA LEU A 66 -9.55 -11.51 2.79
C LEU A 66 -10.88 -12.12 2.34
N SER A 67 -11.97 -11.44 2.69
CA SER A 67 -13.34 -11.88 2.44
C SER A 67 -13.86 -11.43 1.08
N ASN A 68 -14.69 -12.26 0.46
CA ASN A 68 -15.53 -11.86 -0.66
C ASN A 68 -16.57 -10.84 -0.18
N SER A 69 -16.36 -9.55 -0.43
CA SER A 69 -17.43 -8.56 -0.31
C SER A 69 -18.48 -8.85 -1.40
N SER A 70 -19.75 -8.90 -1.04
CA SER A 70 -20.84 -8.97 -2.02
C SER A 70 -20.69 -7.80 -3.01
N ASN A 71 -20.64 -8.11 -4.31
CA ASN A 71 -20.51 -7.19 -5.47
C ASN A 71 -19.10 -6.92 -6.01
N ILE A 72 -18.07 -7.69 -5.63
CA ILE A 72 -16.73 -7.57 -6.22
C ILE A 72 -16.29 -8.90 -6.82
N THR A 73 -15.67 -8.86 -8.00
CA THR A 73 -15.10 -10.06 -8.64
C THR A 73 -13.86 -10.47 -7.86
N VAL A 74 -13.81 -11.71 -7.37
CA VAL A 74 -12.67 -12.25 -6.64
C VAL A 74 -12.00 -13.35 -7.46
N LYS A 75 -10.67 -13.28 -7.56
CA LYS A 75 -9.81 -14.32 -8.15
C LYS A 75 -8.87 -14.83 -7.07
N THR A 76 -8.85 -16.14 -6.91
CA THR A 76 -8.00 -16.81 -5.93
C THR A 76 -6.85 -17.56 -6.59
N TYR A 77 -5.75 -17.75 -5.86
CA TYR A 77 -4.64 -18.62 -6.26
C TYR A 77 -4.17 -19.48 -5.08
N HIS A 78 -3.68 -20.67 -5.39
CA HIS A 78 -3.12 -21.59 -4.41
C HIS A 78 -1.77 -21.08 -3.88
N THR A 79 -1.49 -21.33 -2.60
CA THR A 79 -0.19 -21.07 -1.98
C THR A 79 0.53 -22.38 -1.65
N ALA A 80 1.86 -22.33 -1.52
CA ALA A 80 2.67 -23.49 -1.17
C ALA A 80 2.54 -23.94 0.31
N TYR A 81 1.84 -23.14 1.12
CA TYR A 81 1.70 -23.33 2.56
C TYR A 81 0.23 -23.33 2.98
N THR A 82 -0.04 -23.84 4.19
CA THR A 82 -1.37 -23.91 4.80
C THR A 82 -1.64 -22.74 5.75
N LEU A 83 -2.90 -22.59 6.18
CA LEU A 83 -3.27 -21.57 7.16
C LEU A 83 -2.63 -21.86 8.53
N GLU A 84 -2.45 -23.14 8.86
CA GLU A 84 -1.78 -23.60 10.06
C GLU A 84 -0.31 -23.15 10.08
N ASP A 85 0.41 -23.31 8.97
CA ASP A 85 1.80 -22.85 8.82
C ASP A 85 1.91 -21.33 9.01
N LEU A 86 1.04 -20.59 8.31
CA LEU A 86 0.99 -19.12 8.39
C LEU A 86 0.71 -18.65 9.83
N ASN A 87 -0.24 -19.30 10.51
CA ASN A 87 -0.58 -19.01 11.90
C ASN A 87 0.56 -19.33 12.87
N ALA A 88 1.30 -20.42 12.64
CA ALA A 88 2.43 -20.81 13.47
C ALA A 88 3.57 -19.78 13.38
N GLU A 89 3.93 -19.37 12.17
CA GLU A 89 4.98 -18.35 11.97
C GLU A 89 4.54 -16.97 12.48
N PHE A 90 3.28 -16.59 12.29
CA PHE A 90 2.77 -15.34 12.85
C PHE A 90 2.78 -15.33 14.38
N ARG A 91 2.46 -16.45 15.04
CA ARG A 91 2.56 -16.57 16.50
C ARG A 91 4.01 -16.40 16.97
N LYS A 92 4.98 -17.02 16.30
CA LYS A 92 6.41 -16.84 16.62
C LYS A 92 6.83 -15.38 16.49
N PHE A 93 6.43 -14.73 15.39
CA PHE A 93 6.67 -13.30 15.17
C PHE A 93 6.06 -12.45 16.28
N SER A 94 4.77 -12.64 16.57
CA SER A 94 4.05 -11.89 17.60
C SER A 94 4.66 -12.06 18.99
N ASP A 95 4.97 -13.29 19.37
CA ASP A 95 5.62 -13.60 20.65
C ASP A 95 6.99 -12.93 20.78
N PHE A 96 7.78 -12.96 19.70
CA PHE A 96 9.08 -12.30 19.67
C PHE A 96 8.95 -10.79 19.84
N GLN A 97 8.06 -10.14 19.08
CA GLN A 97 7.81 -8.70 19.20
C GLN A 97 7.34 -8.32 20.60
N TRP A 98 6.44 -9.13 21.19
CA TRP A 98 5.90 -8.87 22.52
C TRP A 98 6.92 -9.03 23.64
N LYS A 99 7.73 -10.11 23.59
CA LYS A 99 8.69 -10.48 24.63
C LYS A 99 9.99 -9.69 24.55
N VAL A 100 10.54 -9.53 23.34
CA VAL A 100 11.86 -8.92 23.13
C VAL A 100 11.77 -7.40 23.00
N ARG A 101 10.69 -6.87 22.39
CA ARG A 101 10.49 -5.44 22.12
C ARG A 101 11.75 -4.78 21.54
N PRO A 102 12.25 -5.30 20.40
CA PRO A 102 13.57 -4.96 19.90
C PRO A 102 13.70 -3.46 19.67
N GLN A 103 14.71 -2.85 20.29
CA GLN A 103 15.04 -1.43 20.16
C GLN A 103 16.04 -1.16 19.01
N SER A 104 16.50 -2.23 18.36
CA SER A 104 17.40 -2.20 17.20
C SER A 104 16.93 -3.18 16.14
N LEU A 105 17.47 -3.05 14.93
CA LEU A 105 17.14 -3.92 13.79
C LEU A 105 17.88 -5.26 13.84
N LEU A 106 18.93 -5.38 14.67
CA LEU A 106 19.77 -6.58 14.74
C LEU A 106 18.99 -7.85 15.13
N PRO A 107 18.11 -7.84 16.14
CA PRO A 107 17.27 -9.00 16.46
C PRO A 107 16.29 -9.34 15.32
N MET A 108 15.93 -8.36 14.50
CA MET A 108 15.10 -8.54 13.32
C MET A 108 15.88 -9.13 12.12
N LEU A 109 17.22 -9.05 12.11
CA LEU A 109 18.06 -9.75 11.13
C LEU A 109 18.38 -11.18 11.55
N MET A 110 18.71 -11.36 12.83
CA MET A 110 19.24 -12.63 13.34
C MET A 110 18.16 -13.58 13.87
N GLY A 111 16.93 -13.09 14.04
CA GLY A 111 15.82 -13.86 14.59
C GLY A 111 15.11 -14.71 13.53
N SER A 112 14.90 -15.99 13.83
CA SER A 112 14.02 -16.89 13.07
C SER A 112 12.54 -16.50 13.13
N ALA A 113 12.19 -15.47 13.91
CA ALA A 113 10.83 -14.95 14.02
C ALA A 113 10.38 -14.14 12.79
N ASN A 114 11.28 -13.83 11.85
CA ASN A 114 10.99 -13.05 10.64
C ASN A 114 10.65 -13.92 9.42
N THR A 115 10.65 -15.25 9.57
CA THR A 115 10.21 -16.22 8.56
C THR A 115 8.81 -15.92 8.03
N ILE A 116 7.93 -15.31 8.83
CA ILE A 116 6.59 -14.88 8.38
C ILE A 116 6.65 -13.97 7.14
N PHE A 117 7.71 -13.16 6.98
CA PHE A 117 7.87 -12.30 5.82
C PHE A 117 8.18 -13.10 4.55
N ASP A 118 8.84 -14.25 4.64
CA ASP A 118 9.06 -15.14 3.49
C ASP A 118 7.72 -15.69 2.96
N TYR A 119 6.76 -15.95 3.84
CA TYR A 119 5.39 -16.32 3.44
C TYR A 119 4.71 -15.16 2.71
N PHE A 120 4.82 -13.94 3.22
CA PHE A 120 4.24 -12.77 2.54
C PHE A 120 4.88 -12.53 1.17
N PHE A 121 6.22 -12.57 1.07
CA PHE A 121 6.93 -12.33 -0.19
C PHE A 121 6.75 -13.46 -1.21
N SER A 122 6.60 -14.71 -0.76
CA SER A 122 6.37 -15.85 -1.66
C SER A 122 4.98 -15.88 -2.30
N ARG A 123 3.99 -15.14 -1.77
CA ARG A 123 2.65 -15.04 -2.36
C ARG A 123 2.68 -14.63 -3.83
N CYS A 124 3.60 -13.73 -4.19
CA CYS A 124 3.69 -13.31 -5.59
C CYS A 124 4.17 -14.43 -6.50
N LYS A 125 5.15 -15.22 -6.04
CA LYS A 125 5.60 -16.39 -6.78
C LYS A 125 4.44 -17.36 -7.02
N SER A 126 3.65 -17.67 -5.98
CA SER A 126 2.49 -18.56 -6.11
C SER A 126 1.41 -18.02 -7.07
N LEU A 127 1.16 -16.71 -7.08
CA LEU A 127 0.26 -16.08 -8.05
C LEU A 127 0.74 -16.29 -9.49
N PHE A 128 2.03 -16.08 -9.76
CA PHE A 128 2.61 -16.21 -11.10
C PHE A 128 2.83 -17.67 -11.55
N GLU A 129 2.78 -18.64 -10.62
CA GLU A 129 2.72 -20.06 -10.92
C GLU A 129 1.34 -20.46 -11.50
N ASP A 130 0.26 -19.79 -11.12
CA ASP A 130 -1.06 -19.97 -11.73
C ASP A 130 -1.15 -19.29 -13.10
N LYS A 131 -0.78 -20.04 -14.14
CA LYS A 131 -0.79 -19.55 -15.53
C LYS A 131 -2.17 -19.16 -16.04
N LYS A 132 -3.25 -19.72 -15.49
CA LYS A 132 -4.62 -19.34 -15.88
C LYS A 132 -4.97 -17.98 -15.32
N LEU A 133 -4.60 -17.73 -14.05
CA LEU A 133 -4.80 -16.43 -13.43
C LEU A 133 -3.95 -15.36 -14.11
N VAL A 134 -2.65 -15.61 -14.33
CA VAL A 134 -1.77 -14.64 -15.04
C VAL A 134 -2.35 -14.26 -16.39
N LYS A 135 -2.75 -15.25 -17.20
CA LYS A 135 -3.37 -14.99 -18.51
C LYS A 135 -4.65 -14.16 -18.39
N TYR A 136 -5.50 -14.46 -17.41
CA TYR A 136 -6.68 -13.65 -17.14
C TYR A 136 -6.31 -12.19 -16.80
N LEU A 137 -5.25 -11.96 -16.01
CA LEU A 137 -4.82 -10.61 -15.66
C LEU A 137 -4.31 -9.83 -16.87
N GLU A 138 -3.55 -10.48 -17.76
CA GLU A 138 -3.07 -9.89 -19.02
C GLU A 138 -4.22 -9.51 -19.96
N GLU A 139 -5.23 -10.37 -20.09
CA GLU A 139 -6.35 -10.17 -21.03
C GLU A 139 -7.43 -9.22 -20.49
N SER A 140 -7.44 -8.94 -19.17
CA SER A 140 -8.53 -8.20 -18.50
C SER A 140 -8.50 -6.68 -18.68
N SER A 141 -7.45 -6.10 -19.27
CA SER A 141 -7.31 -4.67 -19.57
C SER A 141 -7.66 -3.74 -18.39
N PHE A 142 -6.85 -3.80 -17.33
CA PHE A 142 -7.00 -2.93 -16.16
C PHE A 142 -6.45 -1.53 -16.41
N ASP A 143 -7.00 -0.52 -15.74
CA ASP A 143 -6.53 0.86 -15.82
C ASP A 143 -5.45 1.18 -14.78
N ALA A 144 -5.49 0.53 -13.61
CA ALA A 144 -4.54 0.73 -12.53
C ALA A 144 -4.52 -0.46 -11.56
N VAL A 145 -3.44 -0.57 -10.78
CA VAL A 145 -3.32 -1.53 -9.68
C VAL A 145 -3.46 -0.80 -8.35
N PHE A 146 -4.53 -1.07 -7.61
CA PHE A 146 -4.75 -0.55 -6.27
C PHE A 146 -4.22 -1.53 -5.23
N LEU A 147 -3.18 -1.16 -4.48
CA LEU A 147 -2.41 -2.13 -3.70
C LEU A 147 -1.92 -1.61 -2.36
N ASP A 148 -1.72 -2.53 -1.41
CA ASP A 148 -0.91 -2.28 -0.21
C ASP A 148 0.51 -2.78 -0.48
N PRO A 149 1.57 -1.96 -0.28
CA PRO A 149 2.90 -2.28 -0.76
C PRO A 149 3.67 -3.24 0.16
N PHE A 150 3.09 -3.67 1.29
CA PHE A 150 3.81 -4.40 2.32
C PHE A 150 4.38 -5.74 1.85
N ASP A 151 3.61 -6.55 1.13
CA ASP A 151 4.06 -7.83 0.59
C ASP A 151 4.75 -7.72 -0.79
N MET A 152 4.87 -6.49 -1.31
CA MET A 152 5.47 -6.11 -2.59
C MET A 152 4.82 -6.72 -3.84
N CYS A 153 3.87 -7.65 -3.73
CA CYS A 153 3.36 -8.35 -4.90
C CYS A 153 2.56 -7.42 -5.82
N GLY A 154 1.78 -6.50 -5.25
CA GLY A 154 1.08 -5.49 -6.03
C GLY A 154 2.03 -4.66 -6.90
N LEU A 155 3.20 -4.28 -6.38
CA LEU A 155 4.20 -3.52 -7.13
C LEU A 155 4.78 -4.35 -8.29
N ILE A 156 5.05 -5.63 -8.05
CA ILE A 156 5.56 -6.56 -9.07
C ILE A 156 4.53 -6.72 -10.19
N ILE A 157 3.26 -6.94 -9.84
CA ILE A 157 2.16 -7.07 -10.82
C ILE A 157 1.98 -5.78 -11.61
N ALA A 158 2.01 -4.62 -10.94
CA ALA A 158 1.91 -3.33 -11.61
C ALA A 158 3.04 -3.15 -12.64
N LYS A 159 4.30 -3.50 -12.29
CA LYS A 159 5.43 -3.47 -13.21
C LYS A 159 5.28 -4.49 -14.34
N TYR A 160 4.84 -5.71 -14.04
CA TYR A 160 4.64 -6.77 -15.03
C TYR A 160 3.60 -6.40 -16.08
N LEU A 161 2.45 -5.88 -15.66
CA LEU A 161 1.36 -5.45 -16.54
C LEU A 161 1.58 -4.05 -17.13
N SER A 162 2.66 -3.36 -16.75
CA SER A 162 2.92 -1.96 -17.12
C SER A 162 1.77 -1.00 -16.76
N LEU A 163 1.20 -1.18 -15.56
CA LEU A 163 0.05 -0.42 -15.05
C LEU A 163 0.45 0.58 -13.96
N PRO A 164 -0.24 1.74 -13.86
CA PRO A 164 0.02 2.71 -12.81
C PRO A 164 -0.34 2.14 -11.42
N PRO A 165 0.59 2.16 -10.44
CA PRO A 165 0.30 1.76 -9.06
C PRO A 165 -0.41 2.89 -8.30
N VAL A 166 -1.52 2.55 -7.63
CA VAL A 166 -2.16 3.38 -6.60
C VAL A 166 -1.91 2.73 -5.26
N ILE A 167 -1.03 3.35 -4.46
CA ILE A 167 -0.55 2.79 -3.21
C ILE A 167 -1.51 3.16 -2.08
N PHE A 168 -1.89 2.17 -1.28
CA PHE A 168 -2.68 2.33 -0.06
C PHE A 168 -1.83 1.91 1.12
N THR A 169 -1.34 2.87 1.91
CA THR A 169 -0.41 2.56 2.99
C THR A 169 -0.51 3.51 4.16
N ARG A 170 -0.13 3.06 5.35
CA ARG A 170 0.16 3.96 6.48
C ARG A 170 1.60 4.47 6.46
N GLY A 171 2.50 3.73 5.82
CA GLY A 171 3.93 3.98 5.75
C GLY A 171 4.62 2.78 5.11
N VAL A 172 5.81 2.99 4.58
CA VAL A 172 6.63 1.92 4.01
C VAL A 172 7.82 1.66 4.94
N PHE A 173 8.27 0.42 5.01
CA PHE A 173 9.39 0.05 5.87
C PHE A 173 10.70 0.67 5.36
N CYS A 174 11.57 1.06 6.29
CA CYS A 174 12.85 1.73 6.00
C CYS A 174 12.70 3.03 5.17
N HIS A 175 13.64 3.28 4.26
CA HIS A 175 13.82 4.50 3.49
C HIS A 175 13.04 4.53 2.17
N TYR A 176 12.36 3.42 1.83
CA TYR A 176 11.64 3.30 0.56
C TYR A 176 10.39 4.18 0.50
N PHE A 177 9.89 4.67 1.64
CA PHE A 177 8.81 5.65 1.63
C PHE A 177 9.28 6.96 0.99
N GLU A 178 10.37 7.54 1.50
CA GLU A 178 10.91 8.81 1.00
C GLU A 178 11.47 8.63 -0.42
N GLU A 179 12.14 7.52 -0.69
CA GLU A 179 12.67 7.22 -2.02
C GLU A 179 11.55 7.03 -3.06
N GLY A 180 10.51 6.27 -2.74
CA GLY A 180 9.40 6.01 -3.66
C GLY A 180 8.47 7.21 -3.86
N THR A 181 8.30 8.04 -2.84
CA THR A 181 7.58 9.32 -2.98
C THR A 181 8.43 10.39 -3.65
N GLN A 182 9.74 10.18 -3.79
CA GLN A 182 10.73 11.19 -4.21
C GLN A 182 10.75 12.42 -3.27
N SER A 183 10.41 12.20 -2.01
CA SER A 183 10.41 13.23 -0.97
C SER A 183 11.81 13.37 -0.34
N PRO A 184 12.29 14.59 -0.05
CA PRO A 184 13.55 14.76 0.66
C PRO A 184 13.44 14.19 2.08
N MET A 185 14.51 13.54 2.54
CA MET A 185 14.55 12.97 3.89
C MET A 185 14.87 14.03 4.94
N ALA A 186 13.98 14.18 5.91
CA ALA A 186 14.05 15.19 6.94
C ALA A 186 14.72 14.68 8.25
N LEU A 187 15.87 14.01 8.15
CA LEU A 187 16.51 13.32 9.30
C LEU A 187 16.90 14.24 10.47
N SER A 188 16.94 15.56 10.27
CA SER A 188 17.26 16.53 11.32
C SER A 188 16.10 16.84 12.27
N TYR A 189 14.86 16.52 11.89
CA TYR A 189 13.65 16.80 12.69
C TYR A 189 12.54 15.73 12.58
N VAL A 190 12.66 14.76 11.67
CA VAL A 190 11.78 13.59 11.61
C VAL A 190 12.51 12.39 12.21
N PRO A 191 12.09 11.90 13.38
CA PRO A 191 12.74 10.75 14.01
C PRO A 191 12.41 9.45 13.26
N ARG A 192 13.41 8.57 13.12
CA ARG A 192 13.25 7.21 12.60
C ARG A 192 12.47 6.36 13.60
N ALA A 193 11.78 5.37 13.06
CA ALA A 193 11.01 4.43 13.87
C ALA A 193 11.89 3.74 14.92
N ILE A 194 11.26 3.24 15.99
CA ILE A 194 11.90 2.50 17.09
C ILE A 194 12.76 3.37 18.04
N LEU A 195 13.30 4.53 17.61
CA LEU A 195 14.10 5.41 18.49
C LEU A 195 13.28 6.15 19.56
N ALA A 196 11.96 6.26 19.38
CA ALA A 196 11.05 6.96 20.29
C ALA A 196 11.44 8.43 20.59
N PHE A 197 12.15 9.08 19.66
CA PHE A 197 12.45 10.51 19.71
C PHE A 197 11.23 11.34 19.27
N SER A 198 11.21 12.62 19.68
CA SER A 198 10.28 13.64 19.17
C SER A 198 10.86 14.39 17.97
N ASP A 199 10.11 15.34 17.43
CA ASP A 199 10.57 16.30 16.41
C ASP A 199 11.56 17.35 16.97
N ALA A 200 11.56 17.55 18.28
CA ALA A 200 12.51 18.40 18.99
C ALA A 200 13.78 17.62 19.42
N MET A 201 14.60 17.19 18.46
CA MET A 201 15.84 16.44 18.73
C MET A 201 17.05 17.34 19.06
N THR A 202 17.84 16.95 20.07
CA THR A 202 19.18 17.48 20.33
C THR A 202 20.16 17.11 19.21
N PHE A 203 21.35 17.74 19.17
CA PHE A 203 22.39 17.38 18.21
C PHE A 203 22.75 15.90 18.27
N GLU A 204 22.94 15.36 19.48
CA GLU A 204 23.25 13.94 19.68
C GLU A 204 22.14 13.02 19.17
N GLN A 205 20.88 13.35 19.47
CA GLN A 205 19.73 12.59 18.98
C GLN A 205 19.64 12.60 17.45
N ARG A 206 19.96 13.72 16.79
CA ARG A 206 20.03 13.81 15.33
C ARG A 206 21.13 12.92 14.74
N VAL A 207 22.29 12.84 15.40
CA VAL A 207 23.38 11.94 15.00
C VAL A 207 22.93 10.48 15.10
N TRP A 208 22.30 10.09 16.22
CA TRP A 208 21.73 8.75 16.36
C TRP A 208 20.62 8.46 15.36
N ASN A 209 19.80 9.46 15.03
CA ASN A 209 18.76 9.35 14.02
C ASN A 209 19.34 9.06 12.63
N LEU A 210 20.45 9.72 12.28
CA LEU A 210 21.19 9.46 11.05
C LEU A 210 21.83 8.06 11.06
N ILE A 211 22.43 7.64 12.17
CA ILE A 211 23.01 6.29 12.30
C ILE A 211 21.91 5.24 12.09
N ARG A 212 20.75 5.40 12.73
CA ARG A 212 19.61 4.49 12.54
C ARG A 212 19.15 4.44 11.09
N TYR A 213 19.08 5.58 10.41
CA TYR A 213 18.76 5.60 8.99
C TYR A 213 19.76 4.78 8.15
N LEU A 214 21.07 4.86 8.43
CA LEU A 214 22.08 4.07 7.74
C LEU A 214 21.94 2.56 8.05
N GLU A 215 21.67 2.21 9.31
CA GLU A 215 21.36 0.83 9.72
C GLU A 215 20.16 0.27 8.95
N GLU A 216 19.08 1.07 8.82
CA GLU A 216 17.89 0.70 8.06
C GLU A 216 18.19 0.42 6.59
N ARG A 217 19.07 1.19 5.94
CA ARG A 217 19.43 0.92 4.53
C ARG A 217 20.13 -0.42 4.36
N LEU A 218 21.05 -0.74 5.26
CA LEU A 218 21.75 -2.02 5.26
C LEU A 218 20.80 -3.19 5.57
N PHE A 219 19.97 -3.01 6.59
CA PHE A 219 18.93 -3.96 6.98
C PHE A 219 18.02 -4.28 5.81
N CYS A 220 17.44 -3.24 5.19
CA CYS A 220 16.40 -3.43 4.19
C CYS A 220 16.91 -4.04 2.89
N ARG A 221 18.18 -3.78 2.53
CA ARG A 221 18.83 -4.50 1.42
C ARG A 221 18.83 -6.01 1.62
N TYR A 222 19.01 -6.48 2.86
CA TYR A 222 18.93 -7.90 3.18
C TYR A 222 17.47 -8.38 3.25
N PHE A 223 16.62 -7.62 3.95
CA PHE A 223 15.21 -7.96 4.17
C PHE A 223 14.42 -8.15 2.87
N TYR A 224 14.62 -7.29 1.88
CA TYR A 224 13.92 -7.39 0.60
C TYR A 224 14.63 -8.28 -0.43
N LYS A 225 15.79 -8.89 -0.11
CA LYS A 225 16.56 -9.70 -1.06
C LYS A 225 15.72 -10.82 -1.69
N ASN A 226 14.96 -11.54 -0.85
CA ASN A 226 14.12 -12.65 -1.31
C ASN A 226 13.07 -12.17 -2.33
N VAL A 227 12.39 -11.05 -2.06
CA VAL A 227 11.38 -10.53 -2.97
C VAL A 227 11.97 -9.86 -4.22
N GLU A 228 13.17 -9.29 -4.14
CA GLU A 228 13.92 -8.83 -5.32
C GLU A 228 14.29 -10.00 -6.26
N GLU A 229 14.70 -11.14 -5.70
CA GLU A 229 14.96 -12.36 -6.45
C GLU A 229 13.69 -12.89 -7.14
N ILE A 230 12.57 -12.97 -6.40
CA ILE A 230 11.26 -13.37 -6.94
C ILE A 230 10.80 -12.41 -8.05
N ALA A 231 10.88 -11.10 -7.80
CA ALA A 231 10.51 -10.08 -8.78
C ALA A 231 11.35 -10.19 -10.05
N SER A 232 12.66 -10.44 -9.91
CA SER A 232 13.58 -10.60 -11.03
C SER A 232 13.28 -11.86 -11.84
N GLU A 233 12.93 -12.97 -11.18
CA GLU A 233 12.48 -14.21 -11.82
C GLU A 233 11.18 -13.97 -12.62
N ILE A 234 10.19 -13.30 -12.04
CA ILE A 234 8.90 -13.04 -12.69
C ILE A 234 9.06 -12.10 -13.90
N LEU A 235 9.82 -11.00 -13.73
CA LEU A 235 9.99 -9.97 -14.74
C LEU A 235 11.08 -10.31 -15.76
N GLN A 236 11.81 -11.41 -15.56
CA GLN A 236 12.91 -11.86 -16.41
C GLN A 236 14.02 -10.79 -16.62
N THR A 237 14.20 -9.94 -15.61
CA THR A 237 15.21 -8.87 -15.58
C THR A 237 15.60 -8.58 -14.13
N PRO A 238 16.84 -8.16 -13.83
CA PRO A 238 17.18 -7.71 -12.49
C PRO A 238 16.28 -6.56 -12.05
N VAL A 239 15.67 -6.68 -10.87
CA VAL A 239 14.80 -5.66 -10.27
C VAL A 239 15.17 -5.48 -8.80
N THR A 240 15.19 -4.22 -8.37
CA THR A 240 15.41 -3.85 -6.97
C THR A 240 14.12 -3.35 -6.32
N ALA A 241 14.04 -3.39 -4.99
CA ALA A 241 12.92 -2.81 -4.25
C ALA A 241 12.79 -1.30 -4.50
N SER A 242 13.92 -0.60 -4.65
CA SER A 242 13.96 0.81 -5.05
C SER A 242 13.19 1.05 -6.36
N GLU A 243 13.47 0.24 -7.39
CA GLU A 243 12.76 0.35 -8.66
C GLU A 243 11.26 0.08 -8.53
N LEU A 244 10.87 -0.93 -7.74
CA LEU A 244 9.45 -1.24 -7.50
C LEU A 244 8.73 -0.06 -6.83
N PHE A 245 9.39 0.65 -5.93
CA PHE A 245 8.85 1.82 -5.24
C PHE A 245 8.95 3.13 -6.04
N SER A 246 9.72 3.19 -7.12
CA SER A 246 10.12 4.46 -7.75
C SER A 246 9.03 5.19 -8.55
N GLN A 247 7.97 4.49 -8.97
CA GLN A 247 6.95 5.04 -9.90
C GLN A 247 5.47 4.81 -9.53
N PRO A 248 5.04 4.87 -8.26
CA PRO A 248 3.62 5.01 -7.96
C PRO A 248 3.01 6.31 -8.50
N SER A 249 1.82 6.19 -9.07
CA SER A 249 1.07 7.34 -9.58
C SER A 249 0.42 8.14 -8.45
N ILE A 250 -0.11 7.46 -7.44
CA ILE A 250 -0.76 8.08 -6.28
C ILE A 250 -0.39 7.31 -5.00
N TRP A 251 -0.12 8.05 -3.93
CA TRP A 251 0.06 7.54 -2.57
C TRP A 251 -1.14 7.94 -1.71
N LEU A 252 -2.04 7.00 -1.45
CA LEU A 252 -3.12 7.15 -0.49
C LEU A 252 -2.62 6.78 0.91
N LEU A 253 -2.42 7.80 1.75
CA LEU A 253 -1.83 7.68 3.08
C LEU A 253 -2.91 7.55 4.15
N ARG A 254 -2.93 6.42 4.88
CA ARG A 254 -3.95 6.07 5.90
C ARG A 254 -3.82 6.82 7.22
N ASN A 255 -2.91 7.78 7.31
CA ASN A 255 -2.69 8.67 8.44
C ASN A 255 -3.18 10.08 8.10
N ASP A 256 -3.21 10.94 9.12
CA ASP A 256 -3.45 12.36 8.97
C ASP A 256 -2.19 13.11 9.36
N PHE A 257 -1.89 14.22 8.66
CA PHE A 257 -0.69 15.02 8.94
C PHE A 257 -0.72 15.65 10.34
N VAL A 258 -1.88 15.79 10.97
CA VAL A 258 -2.02 16.28 12.36
C VAL A 258 -1.47 15.28 13.38
N LEU A 259 -1.42 13.99 13.04
CA LEU A 259 -0.95 12.91 13.93
C LEU A 259 0.47 12.43 13.57
N ASP A 260 1.15 13.10 12.66
CA ASP A 260 2.47 12.73 12.17
C ASP A 260 3.45 13.90 12.32
N TYR A 261 4.74 13.60 12.27
CA TYR A 261 5.75 14.64 12.31
C TYR A 261 5.69 15.49 11.03
N PRO A 262 5.94 16.81 11.12
CA PRO A 262 5.96 17.66 9.95
C PRO A 262 7.03 17.14 8.99
N ARG A 263 6.65 16.84 7.75
CA ARG A 263 7.54 16.34 6.71
C ARG A 263 7.08 16.82 5.34
N PRO A 264 7.97 16.84 4.33
CA PRO A 264 7.57 17.22 2.97
C PRO A 264 6.46 16.31 2.44
N VAL A 265 5.51 16.91 1.73
CA VAL A 265 4.38 16.22 1.09
C VAL A 265 4.47 16.48 -0.40
N MET A 266 4.51 15.41 -1.18
CA MET A 266 4.61 15.48 -2.63
C MET A 266 3.21 15.58 -3.26
N PRO A 267 3.07 16.16 -4.47
CA PRO A 267 1.76 16.38 -5.10
C PRO A 267 0.91 15.12 -5.31
N ASN A 268 1.54 13.95 -5.43
CA ASN A 268 0.87 12.66 -5.59
C ASN A 268 0.55 11.97 -4.25
N MET A 269 0.78 12.63 -3.11
CA MET A 269 0.47 12.12 -1.77
C MET A 269 -0.87 12.69 -1.28
N VAL A 270 -1.83 11.81 -1.01
CA VAL A 270 -3.18 12.17 -0.56
C VAL A 270 -3.42 11.52 0.80
N PHE A 271 -3.58 12.34 1.84
CA PHE A 271 -3.95 11.88 3.16
C PHE A 271 -5.43 11.51 3.20
N ILE A 272 -5.70 10.29 3.62
CA ILE A 272 -7.04 9.72 3.80
C ILE A 272 -7.20 9.19 5.23
N GLY A 273 -6.60 9.90 6.20
CA GLY A 273 -6.82 9.65 7.62
C GLY A 273 -8.31 9.74 7.99
N GLY A 274 -8.72 9.02 9.04
CA GLY A 274 -10.10 9.05 9.53
C GLY A 274 -11.11 8.18 8.77
N ILE A 275 -10.72 7.51 7.67
CA ILE A 275 -11.62 6.60 6.91
C ILE A 275 -12.17 5.43 7.72
N ASN A 276 -11.53 5.09 8.85
CA ASN A 276 -11.96 4.03 9.74
C ASN A 276 -13.04 4.49 10.73
N CYS A 277 -13.28 5.80 10.84
CA CYS A 277 -14.32 6.35 11.69
C CYS A 277 -15.66 6.20 10.99
N GLN A 278 -16.38 5.11 11.27
CA GLN A 278 -17.78 5.03 10.89
C GLN A 278 -18.56 6.08 11.67
N GLN A 279 -19.36 6.87 10.96
CA GLN A 279 -20.35 7.71 11.58
C GLN A 279 -21.38 6.79 12.23
N LEU A 280 -21.17 6.50 13.50
CA LEU A 280 -22.15 5.77 14.30
C LEU A 280 -23.43 6.62 14.26
N ASN A 281 -24.48 6.11 13.62
CA ASN A 281 -25.85 6.56 13.84
C ASN A 281 -26.31 6.17 15.27
N GLN A 282 -25.45 6.34 16.27
CA GLN A 282 -25.76 6.07 17.66
C GLN A 282 -26.41 7.31 18.26
N LYS A 283 -27.56 7.10 18.90
CA LYS A 283 -28.14 8.06 19.83
C LYS A 283 -27.05 8.52 20.80
N PRO A 284 -27.05 9.81 21.21
CA PRO A 284 -26.12 10.30 22.22
C PRO A 284 -26.07 9.32 23.39
N LEU A 285 -24.86 9.04 23.90
CA LEU A 285 -24.68 8.31 25.14
C LEU A 285 -25.60 8.94 26.19
N SER A 286 -26.59 8.18 26.66
CA SER A 286 -27.47 8.65 27.71
C SER A 286 -26.62 8.96 28.94
N GLU A 287 -26.73 10.18 29.46
CA GLU A 287 -26.04 10.60 30.67
C GLU A 287 -26.20 9.51 31.75
N ALA A 288 -25.06 9.04 32.26
CA ALA A 288 -25.06 8.16 33.42
C ALA A 288 -25.69 8.93 34.58
N LYS A 289 -26.80 8.42 35.11
CA LYS A 289 -27.41 8.90 36.36
C LYS A 289 -26.54 8.53 37.55
#